data_AF-C7GI95-F1
#
_entry.id   AF-C7GI95-F1
#
_cell.length_a   1.000
_cell.length_b   1.000
_cell.length_c   1.000
_cell.angle_alpha   90.00
_cell.angle_beta   90.00
_cell.angle_gamma   90.00
#
_symmetry.space_group_name_H-M   'P 1'
#
loop_
_entity.id
_entity.type
_entity.pdbx_description
1 polymer ?
#
loop_
_entity_poly.entity_id
_entity_poly.type
_entity_poly.pdbx_seq_one_letter_code
_entity_poly.pdbx_strand_id
1 'polypeptide(L)'
;FYDIENLAAIEDTRFYNEPTFYKVEVGGNQSVYVSTGNIRQSQFAEIVNQSSGDISIVSGMHGGPDGSLLSEYNGVSGKQLLNEDLKVWGDSLNIKIYNVSKLSSEELKSVIKSSDITICGWCFSERSKLLLEALGCL
;
A
#
# COMPACT_ATOMS: atom_id res chain seq x y z
N PHE A 1 -23.53 16.25 -11.41
CA PHE A 1 -23.49 15.96 -9.98
C PHE A 1 -23.72 14.46 -9.84
N TYR A 2 -22.70 13.69 -9.48
CA TYR A 2 -22.87 12.26 -9.23
C TYR A 2 -23.26 12.09 -7.76
N ASP A 3 -24.37 11.40 -7.52
CA ASP A 3 -24.92 11.10 -6.20
C ASP A 3 -23.90 10.35 -5.33
N ILE A 4 -23.62 10.91 -4.15
CA ILE A 4 -22.68 10.39 -3.16
C ILE A 4 -23.16 9.04 -2.58
N GLU A 5 -24.45 8.72 -2.71
CA GLU A 5 -25.03 7.45 -2.26
C GLU A 5 -24.57 6.22 -3.09
N ASN A 6 -24.01 6.42 -4.28
CA ASN A 6 -23.61 5.32 -5.15
C ASN A 6 -22.14 4.88 -4.97
N LEU A 7 -21.30 5.69 -4.29
CA LEU A 7 -19.90 5.32 -4.03
C LEU A 7 -19.80 4.17 -3.02
N ALA A 8 -20.58 4.20 -1.94
CA ALA A 8 -20.60 3.15 -0.93
C ALA A 8 -21.12 1.80 -1.48
N ALA A 9 -22.14 1.82 -2.35
CA ALA A 9 -22.69 0.61 -2.97
C ALA A 9 -21.78 0.01 -4.06
N ILE A 10 -21.09 0.86 -4.84
CA ILE A 10 -20.03 0.42 -5.78
C ILE A 10 -18.79 -0.05 -5.01
N GLU A 11 -18.49 0.54 -3.85
CA GLU A 11 -17.45 0.03 -2.93
C GLU A 11 -17.77 -1.37 -2.42
N ASP A 12 -18.94 -1.61 -1.85
CA ASP A 12 -19.30 -2.88 -1.19
C ASP A 12 -19.20 -4.10 -2.12
N THR A 13 -19.67 -3.94 -3.37
CA THR A 13 -19.58 -4.99 -4.39
C THR A 13 -18.16 -5.28 -4.89
N ARG A 14 -17.18 -4.42 -4.60
CA ARG A 14 -15.76 -4.62 -4.95
C ARG A 14 -14.97 -5.40 -3.89
N PHE A 15 -15.56 -5.68 -2.72
CA PHE A 15 -14.97 -6.43 -1.61
C PHE A 15 -15.64 -7.79 -1.37
N TYR A 16 -16.46 -8.29 -2.32
CA TYR A 16 -17.22 -9.56 -2.19
C TYR A 16 -16.37 -10.78 -1.84
N ASN A 17 -15.07 -10.75 -2.10
CA ASN A 17 -14.09 -11.59 -1.43
C ASN A 17 -13.26 -10.66 -0.54
N GLU A 18 -13.35 -10.80 0.79
CA GLU A 18 -12.52 -10.06 1.75
C GLU A 18 -11.06 -10.13 1.29
N PRO A 19 -10.49 -9.06 0.73
CA PRO A 19 -9.16 -9.08 0.18
C PRO A 19 -8.18 -9.26 1.33
N THR A 20 -7.40 -10.34 1.28
CA THR A 20 -6.42 -10.65 2.30
C THR A 20 -5.31 -9.61 2.26
N PHE A 21 -5.09 -8.93 3.39
CA PHE A 21 -3.90 -8.14 3.64
C PHE A 21 -2.98 -8.97 4.55
N TYR A 22 -1.81 -9.37 4.05
CA TYR A 22 -0.99 -10.38 4.72
C TYR A 22 0.51 -10.06 4.66
N LYS A 23 1.24 -10.66 5.59
CA LYS A 23 2.68 -10.52 5.79
C LYS A 23 3.46 -11.48 4.90
N VAL A 24 4.52 -11.00 4.26
CA VAL A 24 5.54 -11.77 3.56
C VAL A 24 6.88 -11.53 4.26
N GLU A 25 7.53 -12.59 4.73
CA GLU A 25 8.88 -12.52 5.28
C GLU A 25 9.90 -12.42 4.14
N VAL A 26 10.78 -11.42 4.19
CA VAL A 26 11.79 -11.18 3.14
C VAL A 26 13.23 -11.39 3.63
N GLY A 27 13.38 -11.87 4.86
CA GLY A 27 14.66 -12.19 5.51
C GLY A 27 15.12 -11.13 6.51
N GLY A 28 16.09 -11.46 7.37
CA GLY A 28 16.71 -10.48 8.27
C GLY A 28 15.76 -9.77 9.24
N ASN A 29 14.67 -10.42 9.68
CA ASN A 29 13.54 -9.88 10.46
C ASN A 29 12.68 -8.83 9.73
N GLN A 30 12.92 -8.62 8.44
CA GLN A 30 12.18 -7.67 7.62
C GLN A 30 10.93 -8.35 7.04
N SER A 31 9.87 -7.58 6.94
CA SER A 31 8.61 -8.06 6.39
C SER A 31 7.91 -7.03 5.52
N VAL A 32 7.19 -7.53 4.51
CA VAL A 32 6.40 -6.71 3.60
C VAL A 32 4.94 -7.14 3.72
N TYR A 33 4.04 -6.20 3.93
CA TYR A 33 2.61 -6.46 3.91
C TYR A 33 2.02 -6.08 2.56
N VAL A 34 1.26 -7.01 1.98
CA VAL A 34 0.69 -6.89 0.64
C VAL A 34 -0.79 -7.27 0.63
N SER A 35 -1.49 -6.89 -0.43
CA SER A 35 -2.91 -7.17 -0.63
C SER A 35 -3.17 -8.05 -1.85
N THR A 36 -4.14 -8.98 -1.72
CA THR A 36 -4.66 -9.79 -2.84
C THR A 36 -5.70 -9.05 -3.68
N GLY A 37 -6.20 -7.92 -3.19
CA GLY A 37 -7.30 -7.16 -3.77
C GLY A 37 -7.35 -5.72 -3.32
N ASN A 38 -8.53 -5.12 -3.38
CA ASN A 38 -8.71 -3.73 -2.96
C ASN A 38 -8.43 -3.58 -1.47
N ILE A 39 -7.76 -2.52 -1.05
CA ILE A 39 -7.56 -2.25 0.39
C ILE A 39 -7.92 -0.83 0.77
N ARG A 40 -8.21 -0.65 2.06
CA ARG A 40 -8.40 0.64 2.73
C ARG A 40 -7.29 0.88 3.74
N GLN A 41 -7.01 2.14 4.05
CA GLN A 41 -6.09 2.53 5.11
C GLN A 41 -6.38 1.82 6.45
N SER A 42 -7.67 1.66 6.78
CA SER A 42 -8.11 0.98 8.01
C SER A 42 -7.66 -0.48 8.11
N GLN A 43 -7.43 -1.18 6.99
CA GLN A 43 -7.00 -2.58 7.01
C GLN A 43 -5.54 -2.76 7.41
N PHE A 44 -4.71 -1.74 7.26
CA PHE A 44 -3.31 -1.78 7.69
C PHE A 44 -3.00 -0.84 8.87
N ALA A 45 -3.95 0.02 9.25
CA ALA A 45 -3.76 0.97 10.33
C ALA A 45 -3.45 0.31 11.67
N GLU A 46 -4.10 -0.83 12.00
CA GLU A 46 -3.82 -1.56 13.23
C GLU A 46 -2.37 -2.08 13.27
N ILE A 47 -1.90 -2.65 12.16
CA ILE A 47 -0.51 -3.13 12.03
C ILE A 47 0.47 -1.98 12.23
N VAL A 48 0.24 -0.84 11.57
CA VAL A 48 1.10 0.34 11.71
C VAL A 48 1.12 0.86 13.15
N ASN A 49 -0.05 1.00 13.77
CA ASN A 49 -0.18 1.63 15.09
C ASN A 49 0.31 0.75 16.25
N GLN A 50 0.31 -0.58 16.08
CA GLN A 50 0.75 -1.51 17.13
C GLN A 50 2.21 -1.95 16.98
N SER A 51 2.85 -1.63 15.85
CA SER A 51 4.24 -2.00 15.59
C SER A 51 5.22 -1.02 16.25
N SER A 52 6.27 -1.54 16.88
CA SER A 52 7.28 -0.75 17.59
C SER A 52 8.58 -0.53 16.81
N GLY A 53 8.73 -1.17 15.65
CA GLY A 53 9.93 -1.08 14.81
C GLY A 53 9.91 0.10 13.84
N ASP A 54 10.93 0.17 12.98
CA ASP A 54 10.95 1.12 11.86
C ASP A 54 9.97 0.66 10.78
N ILE A 55 9.02 1.52 10.42
CA ILE A 55 7.95 1.23 9.48
C ILE A 55 8.10 2.11 8.25
N SER A 56 8.05 1.50 7.08
CA SER A 56 7.88 2.20 5.81
C SER A 56 6.48 1.98 5.27
N ILE A 57 5.72 3.05 5.03
CA ILE A 57 4.47 3.00 4.29
C ILE A 57 4.75 3.45 2.86
N VAL A 58 4.52 2.58 1.90
CA VAL A 58 4.69 2.88 0.48
C VAL A 58 3.29 3.10 -0.11
N SER A 59 3.00 4.35 -0.46
CA SER A 59 1.66 4.84 -0.82
C SER A 59 1.70 5.68 -2.10
N GLY A 60 0.60 6.30 -2.49
CA GLY A 60 0.57 7.32 -3.54
C GLY A 60 0.11 6.85 -4.91
N MET A 61 -0.29 5.60 -5.05
CA MET A 61 -0.88 5.03 -6.28
C MET A 61 -1.94 3.99 -5.91
N HIS A 62 -2.85 3.71 -6.84
CA HIS A 62 -3.67 2.49 -6.80
C HIS A 62 -2.91 1.34 -7.46
N GLY A 63 -3.33 0.10 -7.23
CA GLY A 63 -2.89 -1.05 -8.01
C GLY A 63 -4.01 -1.69 -8.81
N GLY A 64 -3.65 -2.15 -10.00
CA GLY A 64 -4.52 -2.94 -10.87
C GLY A 64 -4.36 -4.45 -10.64
N PRO A 65 -5.39 -5.26 -10.95
CA PRO A 65 -5.32 -6.72 -10.85
C PRO A 65 -4.28 -7.37 -11.78
N ASP A 66 -3.79 -6.62 -12.77
CA ASP A 66 -2.72 -6.98 -13.71
C ASP A 66 -1.30 -6.61 -13.22
N GLY A 67 -1.19 -6.08 -12.00
CA GLY A 67 0.08 -5.67 -11.40
C GLY A 67 0.55 -4.27 -11.78
N SER A 68 -0.27 -3.49 -12.49
CA SER A 68 0.02 -2.09 -12.82
C SER A 68 -0.18 -1.15 -11.62
N LEU A 69 0.51 0.01 -11.66
CA LEU A 69 0.24 1.14 -10.77
C LEU A 69 -0.59 2.17 -11.51
N LEU A 70 -1.66 2.66 -10.88
CA LEU A 70 -2.61 3.60 -11.47
C LEU A 70 -2.59 4.91 -10.68
N SER A 71 -2.45 6.05 -11.37
CA SER A 71 -2.42 7.37 -10.72
C SER A 71 -3.79 7.82 -10.22
N GLU A 72 -4.86 7.27 -10.78
CA GLU A 72 -6.24 7.54 -10.39
C GLU A 72 -7.09 6.30 -10.64
N TYR A 73 -8.05 6.05 -9.74
CA TYR A 73 -9.05 5.00 -9.90
C TYR A 73 -10.36 5.46 -9.26
N ASN A 74 -11.47 5.34 -9.99
CA ASN A 74 -12.81 5.75 -9.55
C ASN A 74 -12.88 7.19 -8.98
N GLY A 75 -12.15 8.13 -9.59
CA GLY A 75 -12.13 9.54 -9.18
C GLY A 75 -11.30 9.84 -7.93
N VAL A 76 -10.58 8.85 -7.39
CA VAL A 76 -9.62 9.02 -6.29
C VAL A 76 -8.22 8.97 -6.87
N SER A 77 -7.45 10.05 -6.71
CA SER A 77 -6.05 10.10 -7.12
C SER A 77 -5.13 9.46 -6.08
N GLY A 78 -4.02 8.90 -6.53
CA GLY A 78 -2.97 8.40 -5.63
C GLY A 78 -2.40 9.51 -4.73
N LYS A 79 -2.38 10.76 -5.19
CA LYS A 79 -2.00 11.92 -4.36
C LYS A 79 -2.93 12.10 -3.15
N GLN A 80 -4.23 11.84 -3.30
CA GLN A 80 -5.17 11.89 -2.17
C GLN A 80 -4.84 10.80 -1.15
N LEU A 81 -4.61 9.56 -1.61
CA LEU A 81 -4.21 8.45 -0.72
C LEU A 81 -2.92 8.77 0.05
N LEU A 82 -1.90 9.28 -0.63
CA LEU A 82 -0.65 9.69 0.02
C LEU A 82 -0.88 10.76 1.08
N ASN A 83 -1.71 11.76 0.79
CA ASN A 83 -2.01 12.83 1.74
C ASN A 83 -2.80 12.31 2.95
N GLU A 84 -3.67 11.32 2.77
CA GLU A 84 -4.40 10.67 3.86
C GLU A 84 -3.45 9.88 4.77
N ASP A 85 -2.49 9.14 4.22
CA ASP A 85 -1.47 8.44 5.00
C ASP A 85 -0.54 9.43 5.73
N LEU A 86 -0.10 10.50 5.06
CA LEU A 86 0.70 11.58 5.66
C LEU A 86 -0.05 12.29 6.79
N LYS A 87 -1.35 12.49 6.68
CA LYS A 87 -2.16 13.12 7.73
C LYS A 87 -2.21 12.26 9.00
N VAL A 88 -2.20 10.94 8.86
CA VAL A 88 -2.31 10.02 10.00
C VAL A 88 -0.94 9.75 10.63
N TRP A 89 0.09 9.51 9.81
CA TRP A 89 1.39 9.04 10.30
C TRP A 89 2.59 9.93 9.95
N GLY A 90 2.39 11.04 9.24
CA GLY A 90 3.49 11.88 8.72
C GLY A 90 4.39 12.51 9.79
N ASP A 91 3.88 12.69 11.02
CA ASP A 91 4.64 13.23 12.15
C ASP A 91 5.26 12.15 13.05
N SER A 92 5.13 10.86 12.69
CA SER A 92 5.63 9.75 13.50
C SER A 92 7.13 9.55 13.30
N LEU A 93 7.88 9.43 14.41
CA LEU A 93 9.34 9.33 14.36
C LEU A 93 9.86 8.03 13.73
N ASN A 94 9.14 6.92 13.93
CA ASN A 94 9.50 5.59 13.44
C ASN A 94 8.76 5.20 12.15
N ILE A 95 7.98 6.11 11.54
CA ILE A 95 7.23 5.84 10.31
C ILE A 95 7.72 6.76 9.21
N LYS A 96 8.11 6.18 8.08
CA LYS A 96 8.45 6.92 6.86
C LYS A 96 7.45 6.59 5.76
N ILE A 97 6.94 7.62 5.10
CA ILE A 97 5.97 7.45 4.01
C ILE A 97 6.62 7.80 2.68
N TYR A 98 6.55 6.87 1.73
CA TYR A 98 7.15 7.00 0.41
C TYR A 98 6.07 7.05 -0.67
N ASN A 99 6.24 7.95 -1.63
CA ASN A 99 5.40 7.98 -2.83
C ASN A 99 5.92 6.96 -3.84
N VAL A 100 5.21 5.85 -4.02
CA VAL A 100 5.53 4.75 -4.94
C VAL A 100 5.63 5.20 -6.39
N SER A 101 4.93 6.27 -6.78
CA SER A 101 5.00 6.83 -8.13
C SER A 101 6.38 7.43 -8.47
N LYS A 102 7.27 7.54 -7.47
CA LYS A 102 8.61 8.12 -7.57
C LYS A 102 9.71 7.09 -7.33
N LEU A 103 9.36 5.84 -7.07
CA LEU A 103 10.33 4.78 -6.78
C LEU A 103 10.57 3.91 -8.01
N SER A 104 11.84 3.63 -8.27
CA SER A 104 12.28 2.47 -9.04
C SER A 104 12.25 1.21 -8.17
N SER A 105 12.40 0.03 -8.79
CA SER A 105 12.45 -1.26 -8.08
C SER A 105 13.66 -1.36 -7.14
N GLU A 106 14.81 -0.81 -7.51
CA GLU A 106 15.99 -0.77 -6.62
C GLU A 106 15.84 0.20 -5.44
N GLU A 107 15.13 1.32 -5.63
CA GLU A 107 14.80 2.23 -4.53
C GLU A 107 13.77 1.58 -3.59
N LEU A 108 12.74 0.92 -4.12
CA LEU A 108 11.77 0.17 -3.32
C LEU A 108 12.45 -0.96 -2.52
N LYS A 109 13.38 -1.69 -3.14
CA LYS A 109 14.20 -2.70 -2.45
C LYS A 109 15.03 -2.10 -1.33
N SER A 110 15.55 -0.90 -1.51
CA SER A 110 16.28 -0.18 -0.47
C SER A 110 15.37 0.23 0.69
N VAL A 111 14.15 0.68 0.40
CA VAL A 111 13.10 0.99 1.39
C VAL A 111 12.75 -0.26 2.22
N ILE A 112 12.55 -1.41 1.55
CA ILE A 112 12.26 -2.68 2.21
C ILE A 112 13.40 -3.09 3.17
N LYS A 113 14.66 -2.91 2.74
CA LYS A 113 15.83 -3.26 3.55
C LYS A 113 16.09 -2.31 4.72
N SER A 114 15.59 -1.08 4.66
CA SER A 114 15.83 -0.05 5.69
C SER A 114 14.79 -0.04 6.81
N SER A 115 13.85 -0.98 6.82
CA SER A 115 12.70 -0.98 7.72
C SER A 115 12.41 -2.39 8.23
N ASP A 116 11.89 -2.51 9.44
CA ASP A 116 11.45 -3.80 9.97
C ASP A 116 10.16 -4.25 9.27
N ILE A 117 9.27 -3.29 9.00
CA ILE A 117 7.99 -3.50 8.35
C ILE A 117 7.86 -2.54 7.17
N THR A 118 7.50 -3.07 6.01
CA THR A 118 7.07 -2.28 4.86
C THR A 118 5.60 -2.57 4.55
N ILE A 119 4.77 -1.53 4.52
CA ILE A 119 3.36 -1.59 4.16
C ILE A 119 3.22 -1.17 2.70
N CYS A 120 2.79 -2.08 1.82
CA CYS A 120 2.39 -1.72 0.46
C CYS A 120 0.93 -1.26 0.45
N GLY A 121 0.73 0.04 0.66
CA GLY A 121 -0.57 0.71 0.87
C GLY A 121 -1.42 0.89 -0.40
N TRP A 122 -1.32 -0.01 -1.37
CA TRP A 122 -2.14 -0.01 -2.58
C TRP A 122 -2.77 -1.37 -2.86
N CYS A 123 -3.88 -1.35 -3.61
CA CYS A 123 -4.63 -2.55 -4.00
C CYS A 123 -3.79 -3.53 -4.81
N PHE A 124 -4.08 -4.83 -4.72
CA PHE A 124 -3.40 -5.88 -5.50
C PHE A 124 -1.86 -5.82 -5.41
N SER A 125 -1.31 -5.33 -4.30
CA SER A 125 0.12 -5.06 -4.20
C SER A 125 0.99 -6.31 -4.31
N GLU A 126 0.46 -7.49 -4.00
CA GLU A 126 1.16 -8.78 -4.19
C GLU A 126 1.54 -9.03 -5.66
N ARG A 127 0.79 -8.43 -6.60
CA ARG A 127 0.96 -8.60 -8.05
C ARG A 127 1.77 -7.48 -8.67
N SER A 128 2.13 -6.46 -7.90
CA SER A 128 2.80 -5.27 -8.41
C SER A 128 4.12 -5.67 -9.07
N LYS A 129 4.27 -5.36 -10.37
CA LYS A 129 5.52 -5.64 -11.09
C LYS A 129 6.72 -4.96 -10.43
N LEU A 130 6.52 -3.71 -9.98
CA LEU A 130 7.53 -2.94 -9.26
C LEU A 130 7.99 -3.66 -7.98
N LEU A 131 7.05 -4.18 -7.19
CA LEU A 131 7.36 -4.91 -5.96
C LEU A 131 8.04 -6.25 -6.26
N LEU A 132 7.53 -7.01 -7.24
CA LEU A 132 8.09 -8.30 -7.61
C LEU A 132 9.52 -8.17 -8.13
N GLU A 133 9.83 -7.14 -8.92
CA GLU A 133 11.21 -6.81 -9.31
C GLU A 133 12.08 -6.44 -8.10
N ALA A 134 11.57 -5.60 -7.19
CA ALA A 134 12.29 -5.21 -5.98
C ALA A 134 12.64 -6.42 -5.09
N LEU A 135 11.77 -7.42 -5.05
CA LEU A 135 11.95 -8.68 -4.32
C LEU A 135 12.75 -9.74 -5.09
N GLY A 136 13.08 -9.51 -6.37
CA GLY A 136 13.80 -10.48 -7.21
C GLY A 136 12.96 -11.69 -7.63
N CYS A 137 11.65 -11.52 -7.74
CA CYS A 137 10.69 -12.53 -8.19
C CYS A 137 10.38 -12.46 -9.69
N LEU A 138 10.90 -11.44 -10.39
CA LEU A 138 10.82 -11.23 -11.84
C LEU A 138 12.21 -11.03 -12.44
#